data_AF-B3EX66-F1
#
_entry.id   AF-B3EX66-F1
#
_cell.length_a   1.000
_cell.length_b   1.000
_cell.length_c   1.000
_cell.angle_alpha   90.00
_cell.angle_beta   90.00
_cell.angle_gamma   90.00
#
_symmetry.space_group_name_H-M   'P 1'
#
loop_
_entity.id
_entity.type
_entity.pdbx_description
1 polymer ?
#
loop_
_entity_poly.entity_id
_entity_poly.type
_entity_poly.pdbx_seq_one_letter_code
_entity_poly.pdbx_strand_id
1 'polypeptide(L)'
;MASLSPSQLQKFRDDGFLVLEGFLTAEECAALRERVRELVASMEVPPHCRTEFSTQQEEQLRAQVSTGRRLSSCTVPPATEPYCPHITSRERALVLIHGEVVHKSEQNRSGRSRQAYTFHLMEAAGTVWSPDNWLQPTTELPFPPLYS
;
A
#
# COMPACT_ATOMS: atom_id res chain seq x y z
N MET A 1 -24.95 4.74 -3.52
CA MET A 1 -23.50 4.73 -3.24
C MET A 1 -23.24 5.72 -2.13
N ALA A 2 -22.60 5.33 -1.04
CA ALA A 2 -22.26 6.27 0.03
C ALA A 2 -21.14 7.19 -0.46
N SER A 3 -21.44 8.47 -0.65
CA SER A 3 -20.45 9.50 -0.97
C SER A 3 -19.74 9.95 0.32
N LEU A 4 -18.47 10.33 0.22
CA LEU A 4 -17.78 11.01 1.32
C LEU A 4 -18.53 12.28 1.71
N SER A 5 -18.58 12.58 3.02
CA SER A 5 -19.10 13.87 3.47
C SER A 5 -18.18 15.01 3.00
N PRO A 6 -18.68 16.25 2.89
CA PRO A 6 -17.84 17.40 2.56
C PRO A 6 -16.63 17.54 3.50
N SER A 7 -16.81 17.26 4.79
CA SER A 7 -15.72 17.30 5.79
C SER A 7 -14.69 16.19 5.59
N GLN A 8 -15.11 14.97 5.23
CA GLN A 8 -14.20 13.87 4.91
C GLN A 8 -13.39 14.15 3.65
N LEU A 9 -14.04 14.70 2.62
CA LEU A 9 -13.37 15.08 1.38
C LEU A 9 -12.35 16.19 1.62
N GLN A 10 -12.71 17.21 2.41
CA GLN A 10 -11.80 18.29 2.76
C GLN A 10 -10.59 17.75 3.53
N LYS A 11 -10.81 16.89 4.54
CA LYS A 11 -9.73 16.23 5.27
C LYS A 11 -8.79 15.45 4.34
N PHE A 12 -9.34 14.68 3.39
CA PHE A 12 -8.52 13.93 2.45
C PHE A 12 -7.64 14.85 1.58
N ARG A 13 -8.17 16.01 1.16
CA ARG A 13 -7.44 17.01 0.39
C ARG A 13 -6.32 17.67 1.19
N ASP A 14 -6.59 17.97 2.46
CA ASP A 14 -5.64 18.68 3.33
C ASP A 14 -4.52 17.74 3.80
N ASP A 15 -4.87 16.51 4.19
CA ASP A 15 -3.94 15.57 4.82
C ASP A 15 -3.31 14.59 3.82
N GLY A 16 -3.88 14.44 2.62
CA GLY A 16 -3.51 13.40 1.65
C GLY A 16 -3.94 11.98 2.06
N PHE A 17 -4.67 11.82 3.18
CA PHE A 17 -5.20 10.52 3.61
C PHE A 17 -6.52 10.65 4.38
N LEU A 18 -7.30 9.57 4.37
CA LEU A 18 -8.56 9.49 5.10
C LEU A 18 -8.76 8.09 5.69
N VAL A 19 -9.12 8.04 6.97
CA VAL A 19 -9.50 6.79 7.64
C VAL A 19 -11.03 6.72 7.74
N LEU A 20 -11.59 5.66 7.20
CA LEU A 20 -13.01 5.34 7.28
C LEU A 20 -13.19 4.14 8.20
N GLU A 21 -13.58 4.42 9.45
CA GLU A 21 -13.80 3.39 10.46
C GLU A 21 -15.08 2.60 10.18
N GLY A 22 -15.03 1.29 10.44
CA GLY A 22 -16.18 0.39 10.23
C GLY A 22 -16.64 0.31 8.77
N PHE A 23 -15.74 0.54 7.81
CA PHE A 23 -16.04 0.48 6.38
C PHE A 23 -16.53 -0.91 5.96
N LEU A 24 -15.88 -1.96 6.49
CA LEU A 24 -16.29 -3.34 6.27
C LEU A 24 -17.13 -3.85 7.45
N THR A 25 -18.11 -4.69 7.14
CA THR A 25 -18.77 -5.54 8.13
C THR A 25 -17.80 -6.61 8.64
N ALA A 26 -18.16 -7.27 9.75
CA ALA A 26 -17.38 -8.39 10.27
C ALA A 26 -17.32 -9.56 9.28
N GLU A 27 -18.41 -9.81 8.56
CA GLU A 27 -18.55 -10.88 7.57
C GLU A 27 -17.69 -10.61 6.33
N GLU A 28 -17.72 -9.40 5.77
CA GLU A 28 -16.88 -9.02 4.64
C GLU A 28 -15.38 -9.09 4.99
N CYS A 29 -15.02 -8.65 6.20
CA CYS A 29 -13.63 -8.73 6.65
C CYS A 29 -13.18 -10.18 6.85
N ALA A 30 -14.04 -11.05 7.38
CA ALA A 30 -13.75 -12.48 7.48
C ALA A 30 -13.58 -13.11 6.09
N ALA A 31 -14.49 -12.83 5.15
CA ALA A 31 -14.42 -13.32 3.78
C ALA A 31 -13.12 -12.88 3.07
N LEU A 32 -12.73 -11.61 3.22
CA LEU A 32 -11.44 -11.12 2.70
C LEU A 32 -10.24 -11.85 3.31
N ARG A 33 -10.25 -12.10 4.62
CA ARG A 33 -9.17 -12.85 5.29
C ARG A 33 -9.09 -14.29 4.78
N GLU A 34 -10.22 -14.98 4.66
CA GLU A 34 -10.22 -16.34 4.10
C GLU A 34 -9.70 -16.34 2.66
N ARG A 35 -10.15 -15.41 1.83
CA ARG A 35 -9.71 -15.34 0.44
C ARG A 35 -8.21 -15.08 0.31
N VAL A 36 -7.65 -14.19 1.15
CA VAL A 36 -6.19 -13.96 1.19
C VAL A 36 -5.45 -15.24 1.61
N ARG A 37 -5.96 -15.99 2.59
CA ARG A 37 -5.33 -17.26 3.00
C ARG A 37 -5.35 -18.30 1.88
N GLU A 38 -6.46 -18.44 1.17
CA GLU A 38 -6.57 -19.33 0.01
C GLU A 38 -5.59 -18.93 -1.10
N LEU A 39 -5.52 -17.64 -1.42
CA LEU A 39 -4.59 -17.13 -2.44
C LEU A 39 -3.15 -17.43 -2.05
N VAL A 40 -2.75 -17.14 -0.81
CA VAL A 40 -1.39 -17.43 -0.32
C VAL A 40 -1.11 -18.94 -0.32
N ALA A 41 -2.08 -19.77 0.05
CA ALA A 41 -1.92 -21.23 0.07
C ALA A 41 -1.84 -21.87 -1.32
N SER A 42 -2.48 -21.26 -2.33
CA SER A 42 -2.49 -21.74 -3.72
C SER A 42 -1.44 -21.07 -4.61
N MET A 43 -0.73 -20.06 -4.11
CA MET A 43 0.25 -19.32 -4.90
C MET A 43 1.54 -20.12 -5.06
N GLU A 44 1.77 -20.65 -6.26
CA GLU A 44 3.06 -21.16 -6.67
C GLU A 44 3.92 -20.01 -7.21
N VAL A 45 4.71 -19.38 -6.33
CA VAL A 45 5.67 -18.34 -6.76
C VAL A 45 6.97 -19.03 -7.19
N PRO A 46 7.39 -18.90 -8.46
CA PRO A 46 8.69 -19.40 -8.89
C PRO A 46 9.81 -18.80 -8.02
N PRO A 47 10.89 -19.55 -7.70
CA PRO A 47 11.93 -19.07 -6.80
C PRO A 47 12.55 -17.72 -7.18
N HIS A 48 12.62 -17.40 -8.48
CA HIS A 48 13.16 -16.13 -8.99
C HIS A 48 12.20 -14.92 -8.83
N CYS A 49 10.92 -15.17 -8.56
CA CYS A 49 9.90 -14.14 -8.29
C CYS A 49 9.64 -13.94 -6.79
N ARG A 50 10.18 -14.82 -5.94
CA ARG A 50 9.96 -14.77 -4.49
C ARG A 50 10.85 -13.69 -3.88
N THR A 51 10.28 -12.50 -3.73
CA THR A 51 10.93 -11.39 -3.01
C THR A 51 10.48 -11.41 -1.56
N GLU A 52 11.37 -11.79 -0.64
CA GLU A 52 11.11 -11.71 0.80
C GLU A 52 11.63 -10.39 1.36
N PHE A 53 10.71 -9.51 1.78
CA PHE A 53 11.07 -8.28 2.48
C PHE A 53 11.22 -8.58 3.97
N SER A 54 12.46 -8.54 4.47
CA SER A 54 12.70 -8.59 5.92
C SER A 54 12.42 -7.24 6.57
N THR A 55 11.93 -7.29 7.81
CA THR A 55 11.78 -6.11 8.67
C THR A 55 13.00 -5.89 9.57
N GLN A 56 14.01 -6.76 9.50
CA GLN A 56 15.25 -6.61 10.25
C GLN A 56 16.16 -5.58 9.57
N GLN A 57 16.60 -4.59 10.34
CA GLN A 57 17.36 -3.44 9.84
C GLN A 57 18.64 -3.87 9.08
N GLU A 58 19.34 -4.88 9.57
CA GLU A 58 20.55 -5.41 8.92
C GLU A 58 20.27 -6.06 7.57
N GLU A 59 19.15 -6.76 7.42
CA GLU A 59 18.77 -7.44 6.18
C GLU A 59 18.24 -6.43 5.15
N GLN A 60 17.53 -5.40 5.58
CA GLN A 60 17.10 -4.29 4.71
C GLN A 60 18.30 -3.52 4.14
N LEU A 61 19.33 -3.24 4.96
CA LEU A 61 20.56 -2.58 4.51
C LEU A 61 21.33 -3.41 3.48
N ARG A 62 21.35 -4.74 3.63
CA ARG A 62 22.00 -5.64 2.66
C ARG A 62 21.25 -5.72 1.32
N ALA A 63 19.92 -5.77 1.35
CA ALA A 63 19.09 -5.85 0.14
C ALA A 63 19.23 -4.61 -0.76
N GLN A 64 19.36 -3.42 -0.17
CA GLN A 64 19.51 -2.14 -0.89
C GLN A 64 20.86 -1.98 -1.62
N VAL A 65 21.87 -2.79 -1.28
CA VAL A 65 23.22 -2.73 -1.91
C VAL A 65 23.30 -3.63 -3.15
N SER A 66 22.40 -4.62 -3.29
CA SER A 66 22.48 -5.66 -4.33
C SER A 66 21.87 -5.29 -5.68
N THR A 67 20.94 -4.34 -5.73
CA THR A 67 20.42 -3.76 -6.97
C THR A 67 21.27 -2.57 -7.34
N GLY A 68 22.23 -2.75 -8.27
CA GLY A 68 23.19 -1.75 -8.75
C GLY A 68 22.62 -0.46 -9.37
N ARG A 69 21.38 -0.09 -9.08
CA ARG A 69 20.91 1.30 -9.14
C ARG A 69 21.23 1.94 -7.80
N ARG A 70 22.34 2.67 -7.76
CA ARG A 70 22.53 3.74 -6.78
C ARG A 70 21.30 4.64 -6.92
N LEU A 71 20.31 4.48 -6.04
CA LEU A 71 19.42 5.59 -5.72
C LEU A 71 20.41 6.69 -5.35
N SER A 72 20.53 7.70 -6.22
CA SER A 72 21.25 8.92 -5.90
C SER A 72 20.88 9.22 -4.47
N SER A 73 21.89 9.24 -3.59
CA SER A 73 21.66 9.51 -2.18
C SER A 73 20.78 10.73 -2.14
N CYS A 74 19.49 10.55 -1.81
CA CYS A 74 18.76 11.60 -1.14
C CYS A 74 19.55 11.72 0.15
N THR A 75 20.60 12.55 0.10
CA THR A 75 21.16 13.19 1.26
C THR A 75 19.98 13.98 1.75
N VAL A 76 19.15 13.33 2.57
CA VAL A 76 18.11 14.00 3.30
C VAL A 76 18.92 15.00 4.11
N PRO A 77 18.79 16.32 3.88
CA PRO A 77 19.30 17.26 4.86
C PRO A 77 18.73 16.83 6.22
N PRO A 78 19.36 17.15 7.36
CA PRO A 78 18.71 17.00 8.65
C PRO A 78 17.52 17.97 8.70
N ALA A 79 16.45 17.61 8.00
CA ALA A 79 15.15 18.21 8.06
C ALA A 79 14.60 17.75 9.40
N THR A 80 14.19 18.71 10.23
CA THR A 80 13.13 18.48 11.22
C THR A 80 12.18 17.41 10.68
N GLU A 81 12.12 16.25 11.33
CA GLU A 81 11.40 15.09 10.81
C GLU A 81 10.04 15.58 10.28
N PRO A 82 9.73 15.39 8.99
CA PRO A 82 8.46 15.83 8.46
C PRO A 82 7.37 15.18 9.31
N TYR A 83 6.47 16.00 9.85
CA TYR A 83 5.36 15.54 10.69
C TYR A 83 4.62 14.43 9.94
N CYS A 84 4.83 13.19 10.39
CA CYS A 84 4.19 12.01 9.83
C CYS A 84 3.19 11.55 10.91
N PRO A 85 1.92 11.97 10.84
CA PRO A 85 0.96 11.68 11.90
C PRO A 85 0.87 10.17 12.10
N HIS A 86 0.97 9.72 13.35
CA HIS A 86 0.75 8.33 13.71
C HIS A 86 -0.73 8.00 13.51
N ILE A 87 -1.03 7.29 12.43
CA ILE A 87 -2.38 6.81 12.16
C ILE A 87 -2.55 5.46 12.84
N THR A 88 -3.59 5.36 13.66
CA THR A 88 -4.10 4.08 14.15
C THR A 88 -5.52 3.90 13.64
N SER A 89 -5.88 2.68 13.28
CA SER A 89 -7.22 2.35 12.81
C SER A 89 -7.69 1.07 13.49
N ARG A 90 -9.02 0.92 13.61
CA ARG A 90 -9.59 -0.34 14.09
C ARG A 90 -9.60 -1.38 12.97
N GLU A 91 -9.76 -2.64 13.36
CA GLU A 91 -10.08 -3.69 12.39
C GLU A 91 -11.32 -3.28 11.59
N ARG A 92 -11.28 -3.55 10.27
CA ARG A 92 -12.34 -3.24 9.28
C ARG A 92 -12.37 -1.78 8.80
N ALA A 93 -11.38 -0.98 9.14
CA ALA A 93 -11.23 0.36 8.56
C ALA A 93 -10.70 0.29 7.12
N LEU A 94 -11.10 1.27 6.30
CA LEU A 94 -10.47 1.58 5.02
C LEU A 94 -9.60 2.83 5.19
N VAL A 95 -8.36 2.77 4.70
CA VAL A 95 -7.47 3.94 4.65
C VAL A 95 -7.29 4.32 3.19
N LEU A 96 -7.75 5.52 2.83
CA LEU A 96 -7.45 6.13 1.53
C LEU A 96 -6.13 6.88 1.64
N ILE A 97 -5.25 6.69 0.66
CA ILE A 97 -3.89 7.26 0.61
C ILE A 97 -3.72 7.93 -0.75
N HIS A 98 -3.43 9.22 -0.76
CA HIS A 98 -3.12 9.96 -1.99
C HIS A 98 -1.76 9.50 -2.56
N GLY A 99 -1.62 9.44 -3.88
CA GLY A 99 -0.43 8.87 -4.54
C GLY A 99 0.89 9.59 -4.22
N GLU A 100 0.82 10.84 -3.77
CA GLU A 100 1.99 11.67 -3.43
C GLU A 100 2.27 11.76 -1.93
N VAL A 101 1.40 11.21 -1.07
CA VAL A 101 1.60 11.32 0.39
C VAL A 101 2.74 10.41 0.84
N VAL A 102 3.72 10.98 1.53
CA VAL A 102 4.82 10.21 2.13
C VAL A 102 4.27 9.39 3.29
N HIS A 103 4.42 8.08 3.21
CA HIS A 103 3.93 7.16 4.24
C HIS A 103 4.96 6.05 4.52
N LYS A 104 4.99 5.59 5.77
CA LYS A 104 5.81 4.47 6.22
C LYS A 104 5.10 3.69 7.32
N SER A 105 5.57 2.49 7.60
CA SER A 105 5.11 1.72 8.76
C SER A 105 6.29 1.15 9.52
N GLU A 106 6.29 1.32 10.84
CA GLU A 106 7.33 0.78 11.72
C GLU A 106 7.26 -0.75 11.82
N GLN A 107 8.39 -1.36 12.19
CA GLN A 107 8.49 -2.79 12.45
C GLN A 107 7.47 -3.22 13.52
N ASN A 108 6.70 -4.27 13.23
CA ASN A 108 5.78 -4.85 14.21
C ASN A 108 6.56 -5.64 15.27
N ARG A 109 6.61 -5.10 16.50
CA ARG A 109 7.26 -5.73 17.66
C ARG A 109 6.30 -6.50 18.56
N SER A 110 5.02 -6.57 18.19
CA SER A 110 4.01 -7.29 18.97
C SER A 110 3.98 -8.78 18.59
N GLY A 111 3.40 -9.61 19.47
CA GLY A 111 3.13 -11.03 19.18
C GLY A 111 1.92 -11.26 18.26
N ARG A 112 1.31 -10.21 17.69
CA ARG A 112 0.11 -10.29 16.84
C ARG A 112 0.42 -9.80 15.44
N SER A 113 -0.06 -10.50 14.41
CA SER A 113 0.07 -10.06 13.01
C SER A 113 -0.76 -8.79 12.74
N ARG A 114 -0.25 -7.89 11.89
CA ARG A 114 -0.96 -6.70 11.38
C ARG A 114 -1.25 -6.86 9.89
N GLN A 115 -2.16 -7.77 9.55
CA GLN A 115 -2.54 -8.04 8.16
C GLN A 115 -3.30 -6.85 7.57
N ALA A 116 -2.99 -6.51 6.32
CA ALA A 116 -3.67 -5.48 5.55
C ALA A 116 -3.84 -5.97 4.10
N TYR A 117 -4.94 -5.59 3.46
CA TYR A 117 -5.18 -5.79 2.04
C TYR A 117 -5.15 -4.43 1.35
N THR A 118 -4.34 -4.30 0.30
CA THR A 118 -4.13 -3.04 -0.41
C THR A 118 -4.25 -3.24 -1.91
N PHE A 119 -4.81 -2.25 -2.59
CA PHE A 119 -4.81 -2.13 -4.04
C PHE A 119 -4.67 -0.65 -4.39
N HIS A 120 -4.15 -0.37 -5.58
CA HIS A 120 -3.98 0.99 -6.08
C HIS A 120 -4.92 1.21 -7.24
N LEU A 121 -5.48 2.42 -7.33
CA LEU A 121 -6.33 2.85 -8.43
C LEU A 121 -5.64 3.97 -9.19
N MET A 122 -5.86 3.99 -10.50
CA MET A 122 -5.41 5.05 -11.39
C MET A 122 -6.62 5.52 -12.20
N GLU A 123 -6.83 6.84 -12.29
CA GLU A 123 -7.79 7.42 -13.22
C GLU A 123 -7.27 7.21 -14.64
N ALA A 124 -7.94 6.38 -15.44
CA ALA A 124 -7.49 6.05 -16.78
C ALA A 124 -7.80 7.17 -17.80
N ALA A 125 -8.85 7.96 -17.58
CA ALA A 125 -9.22 9.03 -18.50
C ALA A 125 -8.21 10.18 -18.43
N GLY A 126 -7.57 10.48 -19.56
CA GLY A 126 -6.61 11.59 -19.67
C GLY A 126 -5.26 11.35 -18.97
N THR A 127 -5.00 10.13 -18.49
CA THR A 127 -3.75 9.77 -17.83
C THR A 127 -2.95 8.80 -18.68
N VAL A 128 -1.63 8.99 -18.73
CA VAL A 128 -0.68 8.08 -19.39
C VAL A 128 0.13 7.36 -18.33
N TRP A 129 0.07 6.02 -18.31
CA TRP A 129 0.93 5.21 -17.46
C TRP A 129 2.38 5.29 -17.97
N SER A 130 3.31 5.62 -17.08
CA SER A 130 4.71 5.80 -17.48
C SER A 130 5.33 4.47 -17.96
N PRO A 131 6.05 4.47 -19.10
CA PRO A 131 6.78 3.28 -19.56
C PRO A 131 7.94 2.90 -18.63
N ASP A 132 8.40 3.80 -17.77
CA ASP A 132 9.50 3.56 -16.82
C ASP A 132 9.04 2.91 -15.52
N ASN A 133 7.73 2.73 -15.32
CA ASN A 133 7.20 2.05 -14.14
C ASN A 133 7.60 0.57 -14.14
N TRP A 134 7.96 0.06 -12.98
CA TRP A 134 8.36 -1.34 -12.79
C TRP A 134 7.24 -2.33 -13.12
N LEU A 135 5.98 -1.92 -12.91
CA LEU A 135 4.79 -2.67 -13.27
C LEU A 135 4.22 -2.12 -14.58
N GLN A 136 4.06 -3.00 -15.56
CA GLN A 136 3.42 -2.68 -16.84
C GLN A 136 2.23 -3.63 -17.05
N PRO A 137 1.11 -3.15 -17.59
CA PRO A 137 0.00 -4.02 -17.98
C PRO A 137 0.43 -4.93 -19.15
N THR A 138 -0.08 -6.16 -19.19
CA THR A 138 0.17 -7.08 -20.32
C THR A 138 -1.09 -7.26 -21.16
N THR A 139 -0.96 -7.93 -22.30
CA THR A 139 -2.10 -8.27 -23.16
C THR A 139 -3.06 -9.24 -22.47
N GLU A 140 -2.53 -10.16 -21.66
CA GLU A 140 -3.29 -11.15 -20.89
C GLU A 140 -3.92 -10.56 -19.63
N LEU A 141 -3.25 -9.59 -19.00
CA LEU A 141 -3.70 -8.94 -17.79
C LEU A 141 -3.54 -7.41 -17.90
N PRO A 142 -4.45 -6.74 -18.61
CA PRO A 142 -4.53 -5.28 -18.56
C PRO A 142 -4.99 -4.84 -17.16
N PHE A 143 -4.78 -3.57 -16.82
CA PHE A 143 -5.38 -3.01 -15.59
C PHE A 143 -6.91 -3.04 -15.70
N PRO A 144 -7.61 -3.81 -14.85
CA PRO A 144 -9.05 -3.95 -14.96
C PRO A 144 -9.76 -2.68 -14.46
N PRO A 145 -10.91 -2.31 -15.04
CA PRO A 145 -11.73 -1.24 -14.50
C PRO A 145 -12.31 -1.65 -13.14
N LEU A 146 -12.43 -0.70 -12.22
CA LEU A 146 -13.06 -0.94 -10.92
C LEU A 146 -14.58 -1.07 -11.03
N TYR A 147 -15.20 -0.28 -11.91
CA TYR A 147 -16.64 -0.28 -12.14
C TYR A 147 -16.99 -1.11 -13.37
N SER A 148 -18.09 -1.86 -13.27
CA SER A 148 -18.68 -2.66 -14.34
C SER A 148 -19.96 -2.03 -14.87
#